data_AF-A0A8S3FUT3-F1
#
_entry.id   AF-A0A8S3FUT3-F1
#
_cell.length_a   1.000
_cell.length_b   1.000
_cell.length_c   1.000
_cell.angle_alpha   90.00
_cell.angle_beta   90.00
_cell.angle_gamma   90.00
#
_symmetry.space_group_name_H-M   'P 1'
#
loop_
_entity.id
_entity.type
_entity.pdbx_description
1 polymer ?
#
loop_
_entity_poly.entity_id
_entity_poly.type
_entity_poly.pdbx_seq_one_letter_code
_entity_poly.pdbx_strand_id
1 'polypeptide(L)'
;MITHLSGHSLPGIPQNSVPPKKMDEATKQYLWQHRLLLLFLKTQGSCTAFIRPEYLLPFDLYNVYIQMRETALSATISNEQKDNEFAQEHTKPLHLSQEVFETVSKKTWVDVLMQTIKSLVLGRITPKSYEQLGIPDRNKLMPDINTDPTSSNIYGISERILLTWLNYCYSNYREQVWSDREQCKEYFIV
;
A
#
# COMPACT_ATOMS: atom_id res chain seq x y z
N MET A 1 3.70 -1.43 13.48
CA MET A 1 2.99 -2.16 12.40
C MET A 1 3.96 -2.86 11.46
N ILE A 2 4.82 -2.14 10.72
CA ILE A 2 5.72 -2.76 9.72
C ILE A 2 6.60 -3.84 10.32
N THR A 3 7.21 -3.61 11.48
CA THR A 3 8.03 -4.62 12.18
C THR A 3 7.29 -5.91 12.50
N HIS A 4 6.02 -5.82 12.89
CA HIS A 4 5.18 -7.00 13.13
C HIS A 4 4.81 -7.72 11.84
N LEU A 5 4.56 -6.97 10.75
CA LEU A 5 4.17 -7.55 9.47
C LEU A 5 5.35 -8.12 8.69
N SER A 6 6.54 -7.53 8.78
CA SER A 6 7.74 -7.99 8.07
C SER A 6 8.59 -8.96 8.90
N GLY A 7 8.47 -8.92 10.23
CA GLY A 7 9.38 -9.62 11.14
C GLY A 7 10.76 -8.95 11.27
N HIS A 8 10.97 -7.81 10.59
CA HIS A 8 12.25 -7.10 10.56
C HIS A 8 12.06 -5.62 10.91
N SER A 9 13.00 -5.07 11.65
CA SER A 9 13.10 -3.63 11.86
C SER A 9 13.45 -2.93 10.55
N LEU A 10 12.85 -1.77 10.30
CA LEU A 10 13.18 -0.93 9.15
C LEU A 10 14.65 -0.50 9.25
N PRO A 11 15.50 -0.88 8.27
CA PRO A 11 16.91 -0.52 8.32
C PRO A 11 17.06 1.01 8.27
N GLY A 12 17.87 1.55 9.17
CA GLY A 12 18.19 2.96 9.22
C GLY A 12 17.26 3.83 10.05
N ILE A 13 16.08 3.38 10.50
CA ILE A 13 15.22 4.18 11.39
C ILE A 13 15.53 3.85 12.86
N PRO A 14 16.05 4.80 13.66
CA PRO A 14 16.21 4.58 15.09
C PRO A 14 14.83 4.39 15.74
N GLN A 15 14.62 3.26 16.41
CA GLN A 15 13.32 2.91 17.03
C GLN A 15 12.92 3.86 18.18
N ASN A 16 13.87 4.59 18.75
CA ASN A 16 13.69 5.53 19.85
C ASN A 16 14.26 6.92 19.54
N SER A 17 13.96 7.49 18.37
CA SER A 17 14.35 8.88 18.10
C SER A 17 13.55 9.85 18.98
N VAL A 18 14.25 10.71 19.70
CA VAL A 18 13.63 11.87 20.36
C VAL A 18 13.01 12.78 19.28
N PRO A 19 11.75 13.20 19.42
CA PRO A 19 11.14 14.12 18.45
C PRO A 19 11.92 15.45 18.42
N PRO A 20 12.24 15.99 17.23
CA PRO A 20 12.94 17.26 17.14
C PRO A 20 12.12 18.40 17.76
N LYS A 21 12.81 19.33 18.42
CA LYS A 21 12.18 20.50 19.03
C LYS A 21 11.81 21.59 18.00
N LYS A 22 12.55 21.66 16.89
CA LYS A 22 12.29 22.62 15.81
C LYS A 22 11.45 21.98 14.72
N MET A 23 10.45 22.72 14.23
CA MET A 23 9.58 22.28 13.13
C MET A 23 10.36 21.95 11.86
N ASP A 24 11.43 22.68 11.60
CA ASP A 24 12.29 22.46 10.43
C ASP A 24 13.02 21.11 10.45
N GLU A 25 13.62 20.80 11.60
CA GLU A 25 14.33 19.55 11.84
C GLU A 25 13.34 18.38 11.88
N ALA A 26 12.17 18.59 12.51
CA ALA A 26 11.07 17.64 12.51
C ALA A 26 10.62 17.30 11.09
N THR A 27 10.35 18.31 10.26
CA THR A 27 9.91 18.14 8.87
C THR A 27 10.89 17.28 8.08
N LYS A 28 12.20 17.59 8.17
CA LYS A 28 13.25 16.82 7.49
C LYS A 28 13.32 15.37 7.99
N GLN A 29 13.25 15.17 9.30
CA GLN A 29 13.30 13.84 9.90
C GLN A 29 12.09 13.00 9.49
N TYR A 30 10.88 13.53 9.61
CA TYR A 30 9.67 12.81 9.19
C TYR A 30 9.74 12.49 7.71
N LEU A 31 10.05 13.47 6.84
CA LEU A 31 10.13 13.22 5.39
C LEU A 31 11.14 12.11 5.06
N TRP A 32 12.28 12.09 5.74
CA TRP A 32 13.28 11.04 5.59
C TRP A 32 12.76 9.67 6.06
N GLN A 33 12.07 9.59 7.21
CA GLN A 33 11.45 8.35 7.68
C GLN A 33 10.41 7.82 6.69
N HIS A 34 9.56 8.70 6.14
CA HIS A 34 8.56 8.31 5.14
C HIS A 34 9.21 7.82 3.84
N ARG A 35 10.30 8.46 3.38
CA ARG A 35 11.07 7.98 2.22
C ARG A 35 11.67 6.59 2.47
N LEU A 36 12.24 6.36 3.65
CA LEU A 36 12.77 5.05 4.01
C LEU A 36 11.67 3.98 4.07
N LEU A 37 10.50 4.31 4.61
CA LEU A 37 9.34 3.44 4.59
C LEU A 37 8.94 3.05 3.16
N LEU A 38 8.79 4.04 2.26
CA LEU A 38 8.42 3.79 0.87
C LEU A 38 9.48 3.00 0.10
N LEU A 39 10.77 3.25 0.39
CA LEU A 39 11.87 2.50 -0.18
C LEU A 39 11.86 1.05 0.29
N PHE A 40 11.65 0.81 1.58
CA PHE A 40 11.51 -0.53 2.13
C PHE A 40 10.32 -1.26 1.49
N LEU A 41 9.16 -0.63 1.38
CA LEU A 41 8.01 -1.25 0.72
C LEU A 41 8.31 -1.58 -0.75
N LYS A 42 9.07 -0.73 -1.45
CA LYS A 42 9.52 -0.97 -2.82
C LYS A 42 10.44 -2.20 -2.92
N THR A 43 11.35 -2.42 -1.98
CA THR A 43 12.21 -3.63 -1.98
C THR A 43 11.41 -4.91 -1.71
N GLN A 44 10.26 -4.80 -1.05
CA GLN A 44 9.30 -5.89 -0.84
C GLN A 44 8.34 -6.09 -2.04
N GLY A 45 8.55 -5.39 -3.16
CA GLY A 45 7.73 -5.52 -4.36
C GLY A 45 6.48 -4.64 -4.41
N SER A 46 6.35 -3.66 -3.52
CA SER A 46 5.25 -2.68 -3.58
C SER A 46 5.44 -1.69 -4.73
N CYS A 47 4.32 -1.27 -5.34
CA CYS A 47 4.32 -0.16 -6.29
C CYS A 47 4.16 1.15 -5.52
N THR A 48 5.27 1.83 -5.21
CA THR A 48 5.27 3.10 -4.45
C THR A 48 5.65 4.31 -5.29
N ALA A 49 5.88 4.15 -6.59
CA ALA A 49 6.37 5.22 -7.48
C ALA A 49 5.42 6.43 -7.57
N PHE A 50 4.12 6.21 -7.41
CA PHE A 50 3.10 7.26 -7.44
C PHE A 50 2.88 7.94 -6.07
N ILE A 51 3.45 7.38 -5.00
CA ILE A 51 3.27 7.86 -3.63
C ILE A 51 4.34 8.91 -3.34
N ARG A 52 3.89 10.15 -3.15
CA ARG A 52 4.77 11.26 -2.79
C ARG A 52 4.89 11.37 -1.26
N PRO A 53 6.12 11.32 -0.70
CA PRO A 53 6.33 11.28 0.74
C PRO A 53 5.91 12.57 1.45
N GLU A 54 5.89 13.71 0.76
CA GLU A 54 5.45 14.99 1.32
C GLU A 54 3.97 15.00 1.74
N TYR A 55 3.12 14.18 1.13
CA TYR A 55 1.70 14.10 1.49
C TYR A 55 1.41 13.23 2.70
N LEU A 56 2.42 12.49 3.18
CA LEU A 56 2.32 11.73 4.42
C LEU A 56 2.60 12.60 5.66
N LEU A 57 3.12 13.82 5.47
CA LEU A 57 3.37 14.76 6.55
C LEU A 57 2.05 15.30 7.14
N PRO A 58 2.05 15.72 8.42
CA PRO A 58 1.01 16.60 8.95
C PRO A 58 0.98 17.94 8.22
N PHE A 59 -0.18 18.61 8.18
CA PHE A 59 -0.37 19.87 7.45
C PHE A 59 0.60 20.98 7.89
N ASP A 60 0.86 21.12 9.19
CA ASP A 60 1.80 22.13 9.72
C ASP A 60 3.21 21.93 9.16
N LEU A 61 3.70 20.68 9.15
CA LEU A 61 5.01 20.33 8.63
C LEU A 61 5.06 20.38 7.10
N TYR A 62 3.94 20.11 6.44
CA TYR A 62 3.81 20.28 5.00
C TYR A 62 3.99 21.74 4.59
N ASN A 63 3.37 22.69 5.30
CA ASN A 63 3.54 24.12 5.01
C ASN A 63 5.01 24.55 5.18
N VAL A 64 5.66 24.09 6.26
CA VAL A 64 7.10 24.32 6.49
C VAL A 64 7.93 23.71 5.35
N TYR A 65 7.62 22.49 4.91
CA TYR A 65 8.29 21.84 3.79
C TYR A 65 8.17 22.64 2.48
N ILE A 66 6.98 23.17 2.19
CA ILE A 66 6.74 23.98 0.99
C ILE A 66 7.57 25.27 1.06
N GLN A 67 7.57 25.99 2.18
CA GLN A 67 8.39 27.19 2.39
C GLN A 67 9.89 26.92 2.26
N MET A 68 10.38 25.82 2.83
CA MET A 68 11.78 25.39 2.67
C MET A 68 12.15 25.12 1.22
N ARG A 69 11.23 24.55 0.45
CA ARG A 69 11.47 24.24 -0.96
C ARG A 69 11.48 25.49 -1.82
N GLU A 70 10.58 26.45 -1.54
CA GLU A 70 10.52 27.75 -2.22
C GLU A 70 11.77 28.58 -1.95
N THR A 71 12.24 28.62 -0.70
CA THR A 71 13.48 29.32 -0.33
C THR A 71 14.71 28.69 -1.00
N ALA A 72 14.79 27.37 -1.05
CA ALA A 72 15.85 26.67 -1.77
C ALA A 72 15.80 26.93 -3.29
N LEU A 73 14.61 26.89 -3.90
CA LEU A 73 14.43 27.16 -5.33
C LEU A 73 14.80 28.60 -5.68
N SER A 74 14.40 29.56 -4.86
CA SER A 74 14.71 30.98 -5.05
C SER A 74 16.22 31.25 -4.96
N ALA A 75 16.93 30.54 -4.08
CA ALA A 75 18.39 30.62 -3.96
C ALA A 75 19.14 30.00 -5.16
N THR A 76 18.57 28.99 -5.80
CA THR A 76 19.15 28.38 -7.02
C THR A 76 18.89 29.24 -8.26
N ILE A 77 17.70 29.84 -8.39
CA ILE A 77 17.35 30.73 -9.51
C ILE A 77 18.21 32.00 -9.54
N SER A 78 18.70 32.47 -8.40
CA SER A 78 19.66 33.58 -8.36
C SER A 78 21.06 33.24 -8.90
N ASN A 79 21.40 31.95 -9.03
CA ASN A 79 22.75 31.50 -9.44
C ASN A 79 22.81 30.90 -10.85
N GLU A 80 21.71 30.46 -11.45
CA GLU A 80 21.72 29.81 -12.77
C GLU A 80 20.72 30.48 -13.72
N GLN A 81 21.26 31.05 -14.80
CA GLN A 81 20.48 31.58 -15.92
C GLN A 81 19.62 30.47 -16.55
N LYS A 82 18.38 30.86 -16.81
CA LYS A 82 17.28 30.15 -17.47
C LYS A 82 17.75 29.36 -18.70
N ASP A 83 17.61 28.02 -18.70
CA ASP A 83 17.58 27.24 -19.95
C ASP A 83 17.00 25.81 -19.84
N ASN A 84 16.11 25.52 -18.89
CA ASN A 84 15.40 24.23 -18.87
C ASN A 84 13.95 24.34 -18.38
N GLU A 85 13.04 24.71 -19.28
CA GLU A 85 11.59 24.77 -19.04
C GLU A 85 10.94 23.38 -18.86
N PHE A 86 11.59 22.31 -19.30
CA PHE A 86 11.02 20.96 -19.29
C PHE A 86 11.05 20.25 -17.90
N ALA A 87 11.86 20.76 -16.95
CA ALA A 87 12.00 20.18 -15.61
C ALA A 87 11.14 20.86 -14.53
N GLN A 88 10.50 22.00 -14.84
CA GLN A 88 9.77 22.83 -13.88
C GLN A 88 8.33 22.37 -13.61
N GLU A 89 7.72 21.56 -14.48
CA GLU A 89 6.31 21.19 -14.36
C GLU A 89 6.06 20.13 -13.27
N HIS A 90 7.04 19.26 -13.01
CA HIS A 90 6.95 18.25 -11.95
C HIS A 90 7.37 18.77 -10.55
N THR A 91 7.77 20.04 -10.44
CA THR A 91 8.43 20.61 -9.26
C THR A 91 7.80 21.91 -8.76
N LYS A 92 6.62 22.32 -9.23
CA LYS A 92 5.89 23.42 -8.57
C LYS A 92 5.27 22.96 -7.25
N PRO A 93 5.54 23.64 -6.13
CA PRO A 93 4.83 23.36 -4.89
C PRO A 93 3.40 23.83 -5.11
N LEU A 94 2.46 22.91 -5.25
CA LEU A 94 1.06 23.30 -5.15
C LEU A 94 0.85 23.69 -3.70
N HIS A 95 0.68 24.97 -3.42
CA HIS A 95 0.15 25.43 -2.15
C HIS A 95 -1.30 24.93 -2.08
N LEU A 96 -1.49 23.74 -1.53
CA LEU A 96 -2.80 23.14 -1.39
C LEU A 96 -3.54 23.82 -0.23
N SER A 97 -4.82 24.11 -0.41
CA SER A 97 -5.68 24.42 0.74
C SER A 97 -5.68 23.24 1.70
N GLN A 98 -5.93 23.51 2.98
CA GLN A 98 -5.95 22.47 4.01
C GLN A 98 -6.90 21.31 3.66
N GLU A 99 -8.11 21.62 3.17
CA GLU A 99 -9.12 20.61 2.82
C GLU A 99 -8.66 19.68 1.67
N VAL A 100 -8.04 20.26 0.63
CA VAL A 100 -7.51 19.48 -0.49
C VAL A 100 -6.30 18.67 -0.03
N PHE A 101 -5.42 19.26 0.77
CA PHE A 101 -4.27 18.55 1.35
C PHE A 101 -4.72 17.35 2.18
N GLU A 102 -5.70 17.51 3.06
CA GLU A 102 -6.20 16.42 3.88
C GLU A 102 -6.76 15.27 3.04
N THR A 103 -7.48 15.59 1.95
CA THR A 103 -8.01 14.59 1.03
C THR A 103 -6.88 13.81 0.34
N VAL A 104 -5.86 14.52 -0.16
CA VAL A 104 -4.68 13.91 -0.78
C VAL A 104 -3.88 13.10 0.23
N SER A 105 -3.70 13.60 1.45
CA SER A 105 -2.97 12.94 2.53
C SER A 105 -3.67 11.64 2.93
N LYS A 106 -4.98 11.67 3.16
CA LYS A 106 -5.80 10.49 3.45
C LYS A 106 -5.66 9.45 2.35
N LYS A 107 -5.83 9.86 1.09
CA LYS A 107 -5.64 8.96 -0.06
C LYS A 107 -4.23 8.35 -0.08
N THR A 108 -3.20 9.15 0.16
CA THR A 108 -1.80 8.69 0.15
C THR A 108 -1.54 7.68 1.26
N TRP A 109 -2.07 7.90 2.47
CA TRP A 109 -1.98 6.94 3.58
C TRP A 109 -2.72 5.63 3.29
N VAL A 110 -3.90 5.71 2.69
CA VAL A 110 -4.65 4.52 2.23
C VAL A 110 -3.86 3.75 1.18
N ASP A 111 -3.25 4.45 0.22
CA ASP A 111 -2.43 3.83 -0.82
C ASP A 111 -1.19 3.13 -0.20
N VAL A 112 -0.53 3.74 0.79
CA VAL A 112 0.57 3.10 1.55
C VAL A 112 0.09 1.86 2.30
N LEU A 113 -1.05 1.93 3.00
CA LEU A 113 -1.61 0.79 3.73
C LEU A 113 -1.96 -0.36 2.78
N MET A 114 -2.59 -0.05 1.65
CA MET A 114 -2.93 -1.02 0.61
C MET A 114 -1.69 -1.73 0.08
N GLN A 115 -0.65 -0.97 -0.28
CA GLN A 115 0.63 -1.53 -0.73
C GLN A 115 1.32 -2.35 0.35
N THR A 116 1.21 -1.94 1.61
CA THR A 116 1.75 -2.69 2.76
C THR A 116 1.08 -4.05 2.92
N ILE A 117 -0.25 -4.10 2.87
CA ILE A 117 -1.01 -5.36 2.98
C ILE A 117 -0.70 -6.25 1.76
N LYS A 118 -0.69 -5.68 0.56
CA LYS A 118 -0.43 -6.43 -0.67
C LYS A 118 0.96 -7.05 -0.71
N SER A 119 2.00 -6.30 -0.36
CA SER A 119 3.38 -6.81 -0.40
C SER A 119 3.72 -7.70 0.80
N LEU A 120 3.37 -7.31 2.03
CA LEU A 120 3.82 -8.00 3.24
C LEU A 120 2.90 -9.14 3.67
N VAL A 121 1.59 -9.04 3.43
CA VAL A 121 0.61 -10.06 3.84
C VAL A 121 0.33 -10.99 2.67
N LEU A 122 -0.17 -10.46 1.55
CA LEU A 122 -0.47 -11.30 0.39
C LEU A 122 0.81 -11.89 -0.22
N GLY A 123 1.93 -11.16 -0.22
CA GLY A 123 3.21 -11.69 -0.70
C GLY A 123 3.72 -12.94 0.03
N ARG A 124 3.24 -13.22 1.26
CA ARG A 124 3.57 -14.46 1.99
C ARG A 124 2.77 -15.67 1.51
N ILE A 125 1.62 -15.44 0.89
CA ILE A 125 0.78 -16.50 0.34
C ILE A 125 1.40 -16.94 -0.97
N THR A 126 2.03 -18.11 -0.93
CA THR A 126 2.69 -18.74 -2.06
C THR A 126 2.02 -20.08 -2.38
N PRO A 127 2.12 -20.57 -3.63
CA PRO A 127 1.62 -21.91 -3.98
C PRO A 127 2.18 -23.00 -3.07
N LYS A 128 3.47 -22.90 -2.70
CA LYS A 128 4.12 -23.84 -1.76
C LYS A 128 3.47 -23.83 -0.37
N SER A 129 3.16 -22.65 0.17
CA SER A 129 2.47 -22.54 1.46
C SER A 129 1.04 -23.12 1.39
N TYR A 130 0.36 -22.93 0.26
CA TYR A 130 -0.95 -23.53 0.02
C TYR A 130 -0.87 -25.05 -0.11
N GLU A 131 0.17 -25.58 -0.75
CA GLU A 131 0.39 -27.02 -0.88
C GLU A 131 0.60 -27.73 0.46
N GLN A 132 1.18 -27.03 1.44
CA GLN A 132 1.38 -27.54 2.79
C GLN A 132 0.07 -27.64 3.59
N LEU A 133 -1.00 -26.94 3.19
CA LEU A 133 -2.25 -26.88 3.95
C LEU A 133 -3.09 -28.17 3.90
N GLY A 134 -2.67 -29.19 3.14
CA GLY A 134 -3.33 -30.51 3.13
C GLY A 134 -4.76 -30.55 2.55
N ILE A 135 -5.21 -29.50 1.85
CA ILE A 135 -6.59 -29.40 1.33
C ILE A 135 -6.86 -30.50 0.28
N PRO A 136 -7.93 -31.30 0.40
CA PRO A 136 -8.36 -32.26 -0.62
C PRO A 136 -9.02 -31.57 -1.84
N ASP A 137 -8.86 -32.16 -3.03
CA ASP A 137 -9.46 -31.72 -4.32
C ASP A 137 -9.03 -30.32 -4.84
N ARG A 138 -7.75 -29.98 -4.69
CA ARG A 138 -7.14 -28.68 -5.02
C ARG A 138 -7.33 -28.23 -6.47
N ASN A 139 -7.25 -29.18 -7.40
CA ASN A 139 -7.26 -28.90 -8.84
C ASN A 139 -8.65 -28.57 -9.38
N LYS A 140 -9.72 -28.85 -8.62
CA LYS A 140 -11.09 -28.49 -8.98
C LYS A 140 -11.50 -27.11 -8.48
N LEU A 141 -10.83 -26.58 -7.46
CA LEU A 141 -11.24 -25.35 -6.78
C LEU A 141 -10.47 -24.11 -7.26
N MET A 142 -9.22 -24.27 -7.72
CA MET A 142 -8.47 -23.16 -8.32
C MET A 142 -8.90 -23.00 -9.79
N PRO A 143 -9.48 -21.85 -10.18
CA PRO A 143 -9.66 -21.52 -11.59
C PRO A 143 -8.29 -21.47 -12.26
N ASP A 144 -8.18 -22.06 -13.44
CA ASP A 144 -6.92 -22.12 -14.17
C ASP A 144 -6.44 -20.71 -14.54
N ILE A 145 -5.13 -20.50 -14.51
CA ILE A 145 -4.57 -19.19 -14.87
C ILE A 145 -4.60 -19.10 -16.39
N ASN A 146 -5.36 -18.16 -16.93
CA ASN A 146 -5.21 -17.83 -18.34
C ASN A 146 -3.80 -17.27 -18.56
N THR A 147 -2.97 -18.05 -19.23
CA THR A 147 -1.56 -17.75 -19.54
C THR A 147 -1.43 -16.64 -20.58
N ASP A 148 -2.54 -16.23 -21.21
CA ASP A 148 -2.58 -15.17 -22.19
C ASP A 148 -2.28 -13.81 -21.52
N PRO A 149 -1.21 -13.11 -21.92
CA PRO A 149 -0.87 -11.79 -21.37
C PRO A 149 -1.90 -10.71 -21.69
N THR A 150 -2.83 -10.96 -22.62
CA THR A 150 -3.95 -10.06 -22.95
C THR A 150 -5.22 -10.37 -22.16
N SER A 151 -5.24 -11.50 -21.44
CA SER A 151 -6.36 -11.84 -20.57
C SER A 151 -6.37 -10.93 -19.34
N SER A 152 -7.56 -10.45 -18.98
CA SER A 152 -7.77 -9.63 -17.78
C SER A 152 -7.65 -10.50 -16.54
N ASN A 153 -6.43 -10.84 -16.13
CA ASN A 153 -6.17 -11.43 -14.84
C ASN A 153 -6.36 -10.34 -13.76
N ILE A 154 -7.61 -10.14 -13.33
CA ILE A 154 -7.98 -9.15 -12.30
C ILE A 154 -7.28 -9.44 -10.97
N TYR A 155 -6.95 -10.71 -10.70
CA TYR A 155 -6.37 -11.18 -9.44
C TYR A 155 -4.94 -11.69 -9.59
N GLY A 156 -4.11 -11.37 -8.60
CA GLY A 156 -2.77 -11.94 -8.45
C GLY A 156 -2.79 -13.40 -8.01
N ILE A 157 -1.64 -14.08 -8.08
CA ILE A 157 -1.49 -15.49 -7.66
C ILE A 157 -1.91 -15.67 -6.20
N SER A 158 -1.38 -14.84 -5.30
CA SER A 158 -1.67 -14.88 -3.86
C SER A 158 -3.14 -14.62 -3.55
N GLU A 159 -3.78 -13.71 -4.28
CA GLU A 159 -5.21 -13.40 -4.12
C GLU A 159 -6.09 -14.58 -4.55
N ARG A 160 -5.76 -15.24 -5.67
CA ARG A 160 -6.46 -16.44 -6.12
C ARG A 160 -6.35 -17.60 -5.14
N ILE A 161 -5.16 -17.82 -4.57
CA ILE A 161 -4.95 -18.83 -3.53
C ILE A 161 -5.86 -18.53 -2.33
N LEU A 162 -5.90 -17.27 -1.89
CA LEU A 162 -6.74 -16.85 -0.77
C LEU A 162 -8.23 -17.04 -1.07
N LEU A 163 -8.70 -16.65 -2.26
CA LEU A 163 -10.09 -16.81 -2.67
C LEU A 163 -10.49 -18.29 -2.80
N THR A 164 -9.57 -19.12 -3.32
CA THR A 164 -9.80 -20.57 -3.41
C THR A 164 -9.93 -21.18 -2.02
N TRP A 165 -9.02 -20.82 -1.11
CA TRP A 165 -9.08 -21.26 0.28
C TRP A 165 -10.37 -20.81 0.97
N LEU A 166 -10.79 -19.56 0.77
CA LEU A 166 -12.04 -19.04 1.31
C LEU A 166 -13.26 -19.82 0.80
N ASN A 167 -13.31 -20.12 -0.50
CA ASN A 167 -14.37 -20.91 -1.12
C ASN A 167 -14.41 -22.36 -0.60
N TYR A 168 -13.24 -22.95 -0.36
CA TYR A 168 -13.13 -24.27 0.26
C TYR A 168 -13.71 -24.25 1.67
N CYS A 169 -13.28 -23.31 2.51
CA CYS A 169 -13.82 -23.15 3.86
C CYS A 169 -15.34 -22.95 3.82
N TYR A 170 -15.83 -22.05 2.98
CA TYR A 170 -17.27 -21.81 2.83
C TYR A 170 -18.04 -23.08 2.44
N SER A 171 -17.55 -23.84 1.46
CA SER A 171 -18.22 -25.07 0.99
C SER A 171 -18.30 -26.13 2.09
N ASN A 172 -17.21 -26.33 2.83
CA ASN A 172 -17.17 -27.30 3.93
C ASN A 172 -18.08 -26.90 5.10
N TYR A 173 -18.04 -25.64 5.52
CA TYR A 173 -18.85 -25.17 6.65
C TYR A 173 -20.32 -25.01 6.27
N ARG A 174 -20.65 -24.75 5.01
CA ARG A 174 -22.04 -24.73 4.51
C ARG A 174 -22.76 -26.05 4.79
N GLU A 175 -22.09 -27.18 4.65
CA GLU A 175 -22.71 -28.49 4.90
C GLU A 175 -22.95 -28.75 6.40
N GLN A 176 -22.11 -28.18 7.26
CA GLN A 176 -22.22 -28.30 8.72
C GLN A 176 -23.20 -27.29 9.35
N VAL A 177 -23.30 -26.08 8.80
CA VAL A 177 -24.16 -25.01 9.34
C VAL A 177 -25.57 -25.08 8.78
N TRP A 178 -25.71 -25.47 7.50
CA TRP A 178 -27.01 -25.63 6.83
C TRP A 178 -27.30 -27.10 6.56
N SER A 179 -27.26 -27.92 7.62
CA SER A 179 -27.62 -29.34 7.55
C SER A 179 -29.13 -29.56 7.43
N ASP A 180 -29.97 -28.59 7.82
CA ASP A 180 -31.44 -28.61 7.69
C ASP A 180 -31.93 -28.15 6.29
N ARG A 181 -31.40 -28.75 5.21
CA ARG A 181 -31.87 -28.41 3.84
C ARG A 181 -33.26 -28.96 3.51
N GLU A 182 -33.77 -29.90 4.29
CA GLU A 182 -35.06 -30.56 4.02
C GLU A 182 -36.26 -29.67 4.40
N GLN A 183 -36.13 -28.73 5.36
CA GLN A 183 -37.25 -27.88 5.78
C GLN A 183 -37.52 -26.66 4.87
N CYS A 184 -36.58 -26.28 4.00
CA CYS A 184 -36.74 -25.12 3.11
C CYS A 184 -37.28 -25.46 1.70
N LYS A 185 -37.53 -26.74 1.39
CA LYS A 185 -38.12 -27.14 0.10
C LYS A 185 -39.64 -27.13 0.07
N GLU A 186 -40.33 -27.04 1.21
CA GLU A 186 -41.80 -27.03 1.27
C GLU A 186 -42.46 -25.67 0.98
N TYR A 187 -41.69 -24.58 0.85
CA TYR A 187 -42.26 -23.24 0.64
C TYR A 187 -42.13 -22.68 -0.80
N PHE A 188 -41.66 -23.48 -1.76
CA PHE A 188 -41.65 -23.10 -3.18
C PHE A 188 -42.32 -24.17 -4.04
N ILE A 189 -43.63 -24.32 -3.85
CA ILE A 189 -44.54 -24.81 -4.88
C ILE A 189 -45.65 -23.77 -5.03
N VAL A 190 -45.48 -22.85 -5.99
CA VAL A 190 -46.55 -22.26 -6.80
C VAL A 190 -46.03 -22.13 -8.22
#